data_AF-A0A970PFF3-F1
#
_entry.id   AF-A0A970PFF3-F1
#
_cell.length_a   1.000
_cell.length_b   1.000
_cell.length_c   1.000
_cell.angle_alpha   90.00
_cell.angle_beta   90.00
_cell.angle_gamma   90.00
#
_symmetry.space_group_name_H-M   'P 1'
#
loop_
_entity.id
_entity.type
_entity.pdbx_description
1 polymer ?
#
loop_
_entity_poly.entity_id
_entity_poly.type
_entity_poly.pdbx_seq_one_letter_code
_entity_poly.pdbx_strand_id
1 'polypeptide(L)'
;MGGTKNIIKKELTRVFTDKKMVISLFILPGVLIMVMYSIMGGLISNLEKDIEAHIPTVYIQNAPEGLDSIIDAVDYNGYITYLNTSDSTNHINDGILKGEIDLLVVFDEGFIETIQNYEEIGDPIPEVRTFYNPSEDYSNAAKGNFTASVLYSYQQSLLAARLGNIEQLQVFHIDRDPEAGVIVDEGKANGKFLAMLLPFLINIMLFQGAMGLGMDSITGEKERGTLSSMLLSPIKRSEIVFGKLISLGILTSLSAVIYTVSVVIGIQRLGGGDLGAMASIKFTPIQIIQLFALLIVLVYLYVSLVALVAVYARTQKEAGSYVTPLYILVMLGSILTMFSSSGEKGIEYYAIPVYNGAIAMQDLLVGELTMAKFGVTVGSLALLAFLITTLVTRAFNSERVMFNA
;
A
#
# COMPACT_ATOMS: atom_id res chain seq x y z
N MET A 1 23.14 13.49 -38.61
CA MET A 1 22.15 14.02 -37.64
C MET A 1 20.73 14.15 -38.20
N GLY A 2 20.50 14.27 -39.52
CA GLY A 2 19.14 14.27 -40.08
C GLY A 2 18.36 12.97 -39.82
N GLY A 3 19.04 11.81 -39.88
CA GLY A 3 18.44 10.50 -39.68
C GLY A 3 17.83 10.31 -38.28
N THR A 4 18.60 10.59 -37.22
CA THR A 4 18.12 10.47 -35.84
C THR A 4 16.87 11.34 -35.59
N LYS A 5 16.90 12.59 -36.06
CA LYS A 5 15.76 13.51 -35.92
C LYS A 5 14.52 13.00 -36.65
N ASN A 6 14.69 12.43 -37.85
CA ASN A 6 13.58 11.87 -38.63
C ASN A 6 12.97 10.65 -37.93
N ILE A 7 13.79 9.79 -37.33
CA ILE A 7 13.31 8.64 -36.56
C ILE A 7 12.58 9.09 -35.29
N ILE A 8 13.12 10.06 -34.55
CA ILE A 8 12.43 10.63 -33.37
C ILE A 8 11.07 11.18 -33.78
N LYS A 9 11.02 11.99 -34.84
CA LYS A 9 9.76 12.55 -35.34
C LYS A 9 8.78 11.44 -35.72
N LYS A 10 9.22 10.41 -36.44
CA LYS A 10 8.39 9.26 -36.82
C LYS A 10 7.79 8.57 -35.59
N GLU A 11 8.61 8.21 -34.60
CA GLU A 11 8.15 7.49 -33.41
C GLU A 11 7.20 8.34 -32.55
N LEU A 12 7.52 9.61 -32.32
CA LEU A 12 6.63 10.53 -31.61
C LEU A 12 5.32 10.73 -32.36
N THR A 13 5.36 10.97 -33.67
CA THR A 13 4.15 11.11 -34.49
C THR A 13 3.30 9.85 -34.44
N ARG A 14 3.90 8.66 -34.53
CA ARG A 14 3.16 7.38 -34.41
C ARG A 14 2.38 7.32 -33.09
N VAL A 15 3.05 7.58 -31.97
CA VAL A 15 2.42 7.45 -30.64
C VAL A 15 1.38 8.52 -30.39
N PHE A 16 1.65 9.79 -30.73
CA PHE A 16 0.68 10.87 -30.50
C PHE A 16 -0.48 10.90 -31.51
N THR A 17 -0.34 10.27 -32.67
CA THR A 17 -1.42 10.19 -33.67
C THR A 17 -2.35 9.00 -33.40
N ASP A 18 -1.81 7.90 -32.87
CA ASP A 18 -2.63 6.74 -32.50
C ASP A 18 -3.28 6.95 -31.13
N LYS A 19 -4.58 7.28 -31.15
CA LYS A 19 -5.38 7.45 -29.93
C LYS A 19 -5.29 6.26 -28.98
N LYS A 20 -5.17 5.03 -29.50
CA LYS A 20 -5.06 3.83 -28.66
C LYS A 20 -3.73 3.81 -27.93
N MET A 21 -2.63 4.19 -28.58
CA MET A 21 -1.31 4.28 -27.94
C MET A 21 -1.26 5.41 -26.91
N VAL A 22 -1.85 6.58 -27.20
CA VAL A 22 -1.94 7.68 -26.21
C VAL A 22 -2.73 7.23 -24.99
N ILE A 23 -3.89 6.60 -25.19
CA ILE A 23 -4.73 6.13 -24.10
C ILE A 23 -3.99 5.06 -23.29
N SER A 24 -3.44 4.04 -23.93
CA SER A 24 -2.80 2.93 -23.20
C SER A 24 -1.52 3.33 -22.47
N LEU A 25 -0.74 4.26 -23.03
CA LEU A 25 0.57 4.64 -22.49
C LEU A 25 0.51 5.78 -21.47
N PHE A 26 -0.44 6.70 -21.61
CA PHE A 26 -0.48 7.91 -20.80
C PHE A 26 -1.70 7.93 -19.88
N ILE A 27 -2.89 7.73 -20.44
CA ILE A 27 -4.14 8.01 -19.74
C ILE A 27 -4.57 6.83 -18.88
N LEU A 28 -4.61 5.63 -19.45
CA LEU A 28 -5.16 4.43 -18.82
C LEU A 28 -4.46 4.12 -17.49
N PRO A 29 -3.12 4.08 -17.38
CA PRO A 29 -2.49 3.72 -16.12
C PRO A 29 -2.67 4.81 -15.05
N GLY A 30 -2.66 6.08 -15.44
CA GLY A 30 -2.96 7.20 -14.55
C GLY A 30 -4.39 7.17 -14.02
N VAL A 31 -5.37 6.92 -14.90
CA VAL A 31 -6.78 6.77 -14.52
C VAL A 31 -6.99 5.54 -13.64
N LEU A 32 -6.36 4.40 -13.96
CA LEU A 32 -6.44 3.18 -13.16
C LEU A 32 -5.94 3.40 -11.73
N ILE A 33 -4.81 4.11 -11.56
CA ILE A 33 -4.31 4.50 -10.24
C ILE A 33 -5.40 5.29 -9.49
N MET A 34 -5.94 6.35 -10.09
CA MET A 34 -6.97 7.18 -9.43
C MET A 34 -8.23 6.38 -9.07
N VAL A 35 -8.72 5.53 -9.99
CA VAL A 35 -9.93 4.72 -9.79
C VAL A 35 -9.71 3.71 -8.68
N MET A 36 -8.58 3.01 -8.70
CA MET A 36 -8.29 1.99 -7.70
C MET A 36 -8.17 2.59 -6.30
N TYR A 37 -7.56 3.77 -6.15
CA TYR A 37 -7.53 4.49 -4.87
C TYR A 37 -8.91 4.95 -4.41
N SER A 38 -9.72 5.46 -5.32
CA SER A 38 -11.10 5.84 -5.01
C SER A 38 -11.94 4.63 -4.55
N ILE A 39 -11.75 3.46 -5.17
CA ILE A 39 -12.42 2.21 -4.76
C ILE A 39 -11.91 1.76 -3.40
N MET A 40 -10.60 1.74 -3.17
CA MET A 40 -10.03 1.35 -1.89
C MET A 40 -10.49 2.23 -0.74
N GLY A 41 -10.44 3.55 -0.89
CA GLY A 41 -10.95 4.48 0.12
C GLY A 41 -12.44 4.26 0.41
N GLY A 42 -13.23 4.01 -0.63
CA GLY A 42 -14.65 3.66 -0.48
C GLY A 42 -14.87 2.33 0.26
N LEU A 43 -14.08 1.29 -0.06
CA LEU A 43 -14.16 -0.01 0.61
C LEU A 43 -13.77 0.08 2.08
N ILE A 44 -12.69 0.78 2.40
CA ILE A 44 -12.23 0.97 3.79
C ILE A 44 -13.29 1.74 4.58
N SER A 45 -13.75 2.89 4.05
CA SER A 45 -14.79 3.68 4.72
C SER A 45 -16.10 2.91 4.90
N ASN A 46 -16.46 2.05 3.94
CA ASN A 46 -17.65 1.21 4.08
C ASN A 46 -17.45 0.13 5.14
N LEU A 47 -16.28 -0.51 5.22
CA LEU A 47 -15.96 -1.49 6.26
C LEU A 47 -16.03 -0.86 7.66
N GLU A 48 -15.44 0.33 7.83
CA GLU A 48 -15.51 1.05 9.11
C GLU A 48 -16.94 1.37 9.51
N LYS A 49 -17.74 1.93 8.59
CA LYS A 49 -19.15 2.24 8.84
C LYS A 49 -19.99 1.01 9.12
N ASP A 50 -19.70 -0.11 8.48
CA ASP A 50 -20.39 -1.39 8.69
C ASP A 50 -20.13 -1.90 10.12
N ILE A 51 -18.86 -1.84 10.56
CA ILE A 51 -18.46 -2.18 11.94
C ILE A 51 -19.10 -1.23 12.95
N GLU A 52 -19.11 0.08 12.70
CA GLU A 52 -19.71 1.08 13.59
C GLU A 52 -21.24 0.98 13.65
N ALA A 53 -21.90 0.59 12.55
CA ALA A 53 -23.34 0.44 12.47
C ALA A 53 -23.84 -0.88 13.07
N HIS A 54 -22.96 -1.89 13.17
CA HIS A 54 -23.29 -3.17 13.78
C HIS A 54 -23.58 -3.02 15.28
N ILE A 55 -24.76 -3.46 15.71
CA ILE A 55 -25.13 -3.47 17.14
C ILE A 55 -24.68 -4.82 17.70
N PRO A 56 -23.69 -4.85 18.62
CA PRO A 56 -23.10 -6.09 19.08
C PRO A 56 -24.07 -6.91 19.94
N THR A 57 -24.06 -8.23 19.76
CA THR A 57 -24.76 -9.19 20.62
C THR A 57 -23.81 -9.68 21.72
N VAL A 58 -24.09 -9.30 22.96
CA VAL A 58 -23.22 -9.54 24.11
C VAL A 58 -23.94 -10.43 25.13
N TYR A 59 -23.31 -11.54 25.49
CA TYR A 59 -23.77 -12.39 26.58
C TYR A 59 -22.94 -12.11 27.84
N ILE A 60 -23.61 -11.94 28.98
CA ILE A 60 -22.96 -11.69 30.26
C ILE A 60 -23.38 -12.76 31.25
N GLN A 61 -22.41 -13.58 31.68
CA GLN A 61 -22.62 -14.60 32.71
C GLN A 61 -22.22 -14.06 34.08
N ASN A 62 -23.08 -14.32 35.07
CA ASN A 62 -22.90 -13.91 36.47
C ASN A 62 -22.77 -12.40 36.65
N ALA A 63 -23.56 -11.63 35.88
CA ALA A 63 -23.52 -10.18 35.95
C ALA A 63 -23.72 -9.68 37.40
N PRO A 64 -22.79 -8.88 37.94
CA PRO A 64 -22.90 -8.36 39.28
C PRO A 64 -23.92 -7.21 39.38
N GLU A 65 -24.47 -6.99 40.57
CA GLU A 65 -25.35 -5.85 40.81
C GLU A 65 -24.66 -4.51 40.48
N GLY A 66 -25.42 -3.60 39.88
CA GLY A 66 -24.95 -2.27 39.49
C GLY A 66 -24.24 -2.18 38.13
N LEU A 67 -23.96 -3.31 37.44
CA LEU A 67 -23.39 -3.29 36.09
C LEU A 67 -24.32 -2.59 35.08
N ASP A 68 -25.62 -2.86 35.16
CA ASP A 68 -26.64 -2.28 34.27
C ASP A 68 -26.66 -0.74 34.33
N SER A 69 -26.51 -0.19 35.54
CA SER A 69 -26.45 1.27 35.71
C SER A 69 -25.21 1.88 35.05
N ILE A 70 -24.10 1.14 34.96
CA ILE A 70 -22.91 1.60 34.23
C ILE A 70 -23.15 1.50 32.72
N ILE A 71 -23.71 0.38 32.24
CA ILE A 71 -24.06 0.19 30.82
C ILE A 71 -24.94 1.34 30.32
N ASP A 72 -25.98 1.70 31.10
CA ASP A 72 -26.87 2.82 30.81
C ASP A 72 -26.14 4.17 30.87
N ALA A 73 -25.26 4.37 31.88
CA ALA A 73 -24.54 5.63 32.06
C ALA A 73 -23.53 5.92 30.95
N VAL A 74 -22.92 4.88 30.37
CA VAL A 74 -22.00 5.02 29.22
C VAL A 74 -22.71 4.97 27.87
N ASP A 75 -24.05 4.85 27.87
CA ASP A 75 -24.89 4.73 26.67
C ASP A 75 -24.40 3.62 25.72
N TYR A 76 -24.05 2.45 26.29
CA TYR A 76 -23.54 1.33 25.49
C TYR A 76 -24.66 0.69 24.67
N ASN A 77 -24.59 0.86 23.35
CA ASN A 77 -25.55 0.28 22.41
C ASN A 77 -25.18 -1.17 22.06
N GLY A 78 -25.92 -2.15 22.58
CA GLY A 78 -25.73 -3.58 22.30
C GLY A 78 -26.94 -4.43 22.71
N TYR A 79 -27.12 -5.59 22.09
CA TYR A 79 -28.10 -6.59 22.52
C TYR A 79 -27.51 -7.42 23.66
N ILE A 80 -27.89 -7.12 24.90
CA ILE A 80 -27.32 -7.77 26.08
C ILE A 80 -28.25 -8.89 26.57
N THR A 81 -27.69 -10.09 26.73
CA THR A 81 -28.38 -11.24 27.33
C THR A 81 -27.64 -11.72 28.57
N TYR A 82 -28.36 -11.80 29.69
CA TYR A 82 -27.81 -12.24 30.97
C TYR A 82 -27.96 -13.74 31.17
N LEU A 83 -26.95 -14.36 31.75
CA LEU A 83 -26.88 -15.79 32.05
C LEU A 83 -26.52 -16.00 33.51
N ASN A 84 -27.01 -17.10 34.05
CA ASN A 84 -26.60 -17.61 35.36
C ASN A 84 -25.46 -18.63 35.22
N THR A 85 -24.84 -18.96 36.34
CA THR A 85 -23.80 -20.00 36.44
C THR A 85 -24.22 -21.33 35.82
N SER A 86 -25.48 -21.72 35.99
CA SER A 86 -25.99 -23.01 35.53
C SER A 86 -26.19 -23.09 34.02
N ASP A 87 -26.15 -21.95 33.31
CA ASP A 87 -26.41 -21.89 31.88
C ASP A 87 -25.16 -22.33 31.09
N SER A 88 -25.36 -23.23 30.14
CA SER A 88 -24.27 -23.76 29.31
C SER A 88 -23.77 -22.73 28.31
N THR A 89 -22.48 -22.42 28.34
CA THR A 89 -21.83 -21.49 27.40
C THR A 89 -21.43 -22.13 26.07
N ASN A 90 -21.65 -23.44 25.88
CA ASN A 90 -21.24 -24.15 24.66
C ASN A 90 -21.91 -23.62 23.39
N HIS A 91 -23.22 -23.29 23.47
CA HIS A 91 -23.95 -22.71 22.34
C HIS A 91 -23.46 -21.29 22.01
N ILE A 92 -22.92 -20.58 23.00
CA ILE A 92 -22.40 -19.22 22.85
C ILE A 92 -21.05 -19.25 22.18
N ASN A 93 -20.18 -20.17 22.60
CA ASN A 93 -18.89 -20.39 21.95
C ASN A 93 -19.07 -20.76 20.46
N ASP A 94 -20.05 -21.61 20.15
CA ASP A 94 -20.40 -21.94 18.76
C ASP A 94 -20.99 -20.73 18.01
N GLY A 95 -21.83 -19.92 18.66
CA GLY A 95 -22.34 -18.66 18.11
C GLY A 95 -21.24 -17.63 17.81
N ILE A 96 -20.22 -17.51 18.68
CA ILE A 96 -19.04 -16.67 18.45
C ILE A 96 -18.21 -17.16 17.27
N LEU A 97 -18.07 -18.48 17.12
CA LEU A 97 -17.38 -19.06 15.96
C LEU A 97 -18.14 -18.84 14.65
N LYS A 98 -19.47 -18.73 14.71
CA LYS A 98 -20.35 -18.48 13.56
C LYS A 98 -20.60 -17.00 13.26
N GLY A 99 -20.16 -16.09 14.13
CA GLY A 99 -20.44 -14.65 14.03
C GLY A 99 -21.88 -14.27 14.38
N GLU A 100 -22.63 -15.15 15.05
CA GLU A 100 -23.99 -14.85 15.54
C GLU A 100 -23.97 -14.12 16.89
N ILE A 101 -22.88 -14.29 17.65
CA ILE A 101 -22.66 -13.66 18.96
C ILE A 101 -21.29 -12.99 18.93
N ASP A 102 -21.21 -11.74 19.38
CA ASP A 102 -19.99 -10.95 19.25
C ASP A 102 -19.08 -11.07 20.47
N LEU A 103 -19.66 -11.23 21.67
CA LEU A 103 -18.88 -11.22 22.91
C LEU A 103 -19.56 -12.04 24.01
N LEU A 104 -18.78 -12.84 24.74
CA LEU A 104 -19.17 -13.42 26.02
C LEU A 104 -18.29 -12.85 27.13
N VAL A 105 -18.92 -12.31 28.16
CA VAL A 105 -18.28 -11.78 29.37
C VAL A 105 -18.68 -12.65 30.55
N VAL A 106 -17.70 -13.18 31.28
CA VAL A 106 -17.93 -14.08 32.42
C VAL A 106 -17.30 -13.49 33.67
N PHE A 107 -18.15 -13.15 34.63
CA PHE A 107 -17.72 -12.80 35.98
C PHE A 107 -17.61 -14.08 36.83
N ASP A 108 -16.61 -14.13 37.71
CA ASP A 108 -16.51 -15.23 38.66
C ASP A 108 -17.73 -15.34 39.58
N GLU A 109 -18.06 -16.55 40.02
CA GLU A 109 -19.13 -16.76 41.00
C GLU A 109 -18.82 -16.03 42.31
N GLY A 110 -19.83 -15.38 42.90
CA GLY A 110 -19.63 -14.59 44.11
C GLY A 110 -18.74 -13.37 43.90
N PHE A 111 -18.68 -12.81 42.67
CA PHE A 111 -17.84 -11.66 42.30
C PHE A 111 -17.88 -10.52 43.33
N ILE A 112 -19.09 -10.04 43.67
CA ILE A 112 -19.28 -8.93 44.63
C ILE A 112 -18.94 -9.35 46.06
N GLU A 113 -19.33 -10.55 46.48
CA GLU A 113 -19.05 -11.05 47.83
C GLU A 113 -17.54 -11.15 48.07
N THR A 114 -16.80 -11.65 47.07
CA THR A 114 -15.33 -11.73 47.11
C THR A 114 -14.71 -10.34 47.25
N ILE A 115 -15.23 -9.34 46.53
CA ILE A 115 -14.74 -7.95 46.62
C ILE A 115 -15.06 -7.30 47.97
N GLN A 116 -16.22 -7.58 48.56
CA GLN A 116 -16.63 -7.05 49.86
C GLN A 116 -15.83 -7.65 51.02
N ASN A 117 -15.42 -8.92 50.90
CA ASN A 117 -14.69 -9.66 51.93
C ASN A 117 -13.17 -9.49 51.88
N TYR A 118 -12.65 -8.58 51.07
CA TYR A 118 -11.22 -8.30 51.04
C TYR A 118 -10.74 -7.62 52.32
N GLU A 119 -10.08 -8.37 53.20
CA GLU A 119 -9.56 -7.92 54.49
C GLU A 119 -8.03 -8.03 54.58
N GLU A 120 -7.42 -9.03 53.94
CA GLU A 120 -6.00 -9.36 54.06
C GLU A 120 -5.22 -9.28 52.74
N ILE A 121 -3.90 -9.10 52.85
CA ILE A 121 -3.00 -9.19 51.71
C ILE A 121 -2.90 -10.66 51.28
N GLY A 122 -3.40 -10.98 50.09
CA GLY A 122 -3.41 -12.34 49.54
C GLY A 122 -4.80 -12.91 49.31
N ASP A 123 -5.85 -12.17 49.66
CA ASP A 123 -7.23 -12.56 49.34
C ASP A 123 -7.43 -12.75 47.83
N PRO A 124 -8.27 -13.73 47.42
CA PRO A 124 -8.45 -14.09 46.02
C PRO A 124 -9.10 -12.96 45.22
N ILE A 125 -8.44 -12.50 44.16
CA ILE A 125 -8.97 -11.46 43.29
C ILE A 125 -9.86 -12.08 42.22
N PRO A 126 -11.16 -11.72 42.11
CA PRO A 126 -12.04 -12.29 41.12
C PRO A 126 -11.72 -11.73 39.74
N GLU A 127 -11.83 -12.59 38.73
CA GLU A 127 -11.52 -12.25 37.34
C GLU A 127 -12.81 -11.94 36.56
N VAL A 128 -12.69 -11.07 35.57
CA VAL A 128 -13.68 -10.92 34.49
C VAL A 128 -13.05 -11.42 33.20
N ARG A 129 -13.57 -12.53 32.66
CA ARG A 129 -13.04 -13.19 31.46
C ARG A 129 -13.87 -12.78 30.24
N THR A 130 -13.21 -12.49 29.13
CA THR A 130 -13.87 -12.14 27.85
C THR A 130 -13.50 -13.17 26.79
N PHE A 131 -14.51 -13.65 26.06
CA PHE A 131 -14.36 -14.59 24.95
C PHE A 131 -14.92 -13.95 23.68
N TYR A 132 -14.09 -13.91 22.64
CA TYR A 132 -14.40 -13.26 21.37
C TYR A 132 -13.60 -13.93 20.24
N ASN A 133 -14.00 -13.73 19.00
CA ASN A 133 -13.28 -14.23 17.82
C ASN A 133 -12.45 -13.09 17.20
N PRO A 134 -11.10 -13.12 17.32
CA PRO A 134 -10.25 -12.06 16.77
C PRO A 134 -10.20 -12.03 15.24
N SER A 135 -10.74 -13.06 14.56
CA SER A 135 -10.83 -13.11 13.09
C SER A 135 -12.13 -12.51 12.55
N GLU A 136 -13.08 -12.16 13.44
CA GLU A 136 -14.35 -11.52 13.10
C GLU A 136 -14.30 -10.05 13.53
N ASP A 137 -14.51 -9.15 12.58
CA ASP A 137 -14.34 -7.70 12.80
C ASP A 137 -15.31 -7.17 13.87
N TYR A 138 -16.58 -7.60 13.83
CA TYR A 138 -17.61 -7.22 14.80
C TYR A 138 -17.29 -7.70 16.22
N SER A 139 -16.86 -8.96 16.35
CA SER A 139 -16.51 -9.55 17.65
C SER A 139 -15.29 -8.86 18.27
N ASN A 140 -14.29 -8.54 17.45
CA ASN A 140 -13.10 -7.81 17.89
C ASN A 140 -13.45 -6.37 18.34
N ALA A 141 -14.25 -5.65 17.54
CA ALA A 141 -14.74 -4.31 17.88
C ALA A 141 -15.60 -4.33 19.15
N ALA A 142 -16.53 -5.29 19.28
CA ALA A 142 -17.37 -5.46 20.46
C ALA A 142 -16.55 -5.66 21.73
N LYS A 143 -15.55 -6.55 21.69
CA LYS A 143 -14.62 -6.77 22.82
C LYS A 143 -13.86 -5.49 23.19
N GLY A 144 -13.34 -4.78 22.19
CA GLY A 144 -12.58 -3.53 22.40
C GLY A 144 -13.45 -2.47 23.08
N ASN A 145 -14.62 -2.20 22.49
CA ASN A 145 -15.55 -1.19 22.97
C ASN A 145 -16.08 -1.53 24.36
N PHE A 146 -16.60 -2.74 24.58
CA PHE A 146 -17.17 -3.16 25.88
C PHE A 146 -16.14 -3.12 27.01
N THR A 147 -14.89 -3.51 26.74
CA THR A 147 -13.82 -3.45 27.75
C THR A 147 -13.48 -2.01 28.11
N ALA A 148 -13.31 -1.14 27.10
CA ALA A 148 -12.88 0.24 27.29
C ALA A 148 -13.98 1.13 27.91
N SER A 149 -15.25 0.92 27.56
CA SER A 149 -16.35 1.74 28.06
C SER A 149 -16.99 1.13 29.32
N VAL A 150 -17.46 -0.11 29.26
CA VAL A 150 -18.26 -0.72 30.33
C VAL A 150 -17.39 -1.27 31.45
N LEU A 151 -16.50 -2.22 31.16
CA LEU A 151 -15.72 -2.91 32.20
C LEU A 151 -14.78 -1.95 32.94
N TYR A 152 -14.12 -1.04 32.22
CA TYR A 152 -13.26 -0.04 32.84
C TYR A 152 -14.06 0.91 33.75
N SER A 153 -15.19 1.45 33.29
CA SER A 153 -16.05 2.32 34.12
C SER A 153 -16.59 1.59 35.36
N TYR A 154 -16.95 0.32 35.21
CA TYR A 154 -17.42 -0.50 36.33
C TYR A 154 -16.31 -0.76 37.35
N GLN A 155 -15.10 -1.10 36.89
CA GLN A 155 -13.92 -1.25 37.74
C GLN A 155 -13.65 0.02 38.56
N GLN A 156 -13.71 1.20 37.92
CA GLN A 156 -13.50 2.48 38.60
C GLN A 156 -14.60 2.78 39.63
N SER A 157 -15.86 2.45 39.33
CA SER A 157 -16.99 2.59 40.27
C SER A 157 -16.80 1.74 41.53
N LEU A 158 -16.42 0.48 41.38
CA LEU A 158 -16.17 -0.42 42.52
C LEU A 158 -14.98 0.03 43.37
N LEU A 159 -13.91 0.52 42.74
CA LEU A 159 -12.77 1.11 43.46
C LEU A 159 -13.20 2.35 44.26
N ALA A 160 -14.06 3.20 43.69
CA ALA A 160 -14.58 4.38 44.37
C ALA A 160 -15.42 4.01 45.59
N ALA A 161 -16.32 3.04 45.44
CA ALA A 161 -17.18 2.58 46.52
C ALA A 161 -16.38 1.98 47.68
N ARG A 162 -15.36 1.17 47.37
CA ARG A 162 -14.57 0.46 48.39
C ARG A 162 -13.63 1.38 49.16
N LEU A 163 -12.99 2.32 48.47
CA LEU A 163 -11.82 3.04 48.99
C LEU A 163 -12.12 4.52 49.21
N GLY A 164 -13.33 4.96 48.85
CA GLY A 164 -13.77 6.35 48.94
C GLY A 164 -12.97 7.21 47.98
N ASN A 165 -11.94 7.88 48.50
CA ASN A 165 -11.05 8.68 47.66
C ASN A 165 -10.00 7.79 46.97
N ILE A 166 -10.30 7.32 45.75
CA ILE A 166 -9.40 6.54 44.91
C ILE A 166 -8.06 7.27 44.68
N GLU A 167 -8.03 8.61 44.73
CA GLU A 167 -6.79 9.39 44.58
C GLU A 167 -5.76 9.03 45.66
N GLN A 168 -6.17 8.49 46.83
CA GLN A 168 -5.25 8.05 47.88
C GLN A 168 -4.51 6.75 47.53
N LEU A 169 -5.05 5.96 46.59
CA LEU A 169 -4.47 4.67 46.15
C LEU A 169 -3.88 4.76 44.75
N GLN A 170 -4.20 5.82 44.04
CA GLN A 170 -3.65 6.12 42.74
C GLN A 170 -2.19 6.53 42.91
N VAL A 171 -1.30 5.54 42.83
CA VAL A 171 0.15 5.75 42.93
C VAL A 171 0.66 6.65 41.79
N PHE A 172 0.06 6.50 40.60
CA PHE A 172 0.28 7.33 39.42
C PHE A 172 -0.87 7.16 38.43
N HIS A 173 -1.04 8.13 37.54
CA HIS A 173 -1.86 7.97 36.34
C HIS A 173 -0.97 7.50 35.19
N ILE A 174 -1.44 6.53 34.41
CA ILE A 174 -0.90 6.23 33.07
C ILE A 174 -1.80 6.98 32.10
N ASP A 175 -1.22 7.86 31.29
CA ASP A 175 -1.90 8.57 30.20
C ASP A 175 -3.26 9.17 30.60
N ARG A 176 -3.27 10.00 31.66
CA ARG A 176 -4.49 10.63 32.23
C ARG A 176 -5.31 11.40 31.18
N ASP A 177 -4.61 11.88 30.17
CA ASP A 177 -5.17 12.36 28.92
C ASP A 177 -4.49 11.52 27.81
N PRO A 178 -5.10 10.41 27.40
CA PRO A 178 -4.50 9.51 26.41
C PRO A 178 -4.20 10.22 25.10
N GLU A 179 -5.05 11.18 24.72
CA GLU A 179 -4.87 11.97 23.51
C GLU A 179 -3.63 12.89 23.60
N ALA A 180 -3.34 13.45 24.79
CA ALA A 180 -2.11 14.22 25.01
C ALA A 180 -0.83 13.36 24.93
N GLY A 181 -0.93 12.05 25.16
CA GLY A 181 0.18 11.09 25.02
C GLY A 181 0.45 10.67 23.57
N VAL A 182 -0.46 10.94 22.64
CA VAL A 182 -0.31 10.59 21.23
C VAL A 182 0.70 11.54 20.56
N ILE A 183 1.94 11.09 20.41
CA ILE A 183 2.96 11.79 19.64
C ILE A 183 3.02 11.16 18.25
N VAL A 184 2.23 11.71 17.33
CA VAL A 184 2.17 11.26 15.94
C VAL A 184 2.60 12.37 14.99
N ASP A 185 3.47 12.05 14.03
CA ASP A 185 3.61 12.86 12.83
C ASP A 185 2.54 12.37 11.85
N GLU A 186 1.42 13.09 11.78
CA GLU A 186 0.29 12.74 10.92
C GLU A 186 0.75 12.51 9.48
N GLY A 187 1.65 13.35 8.95
CA GLY A 187 2.19 13.20 7.61
C GLY A 187 2.88 11.85 7.40
N LYS A 188 3.67 11.39 8.39
CA LYS A 188 4.34 10.08 8.35
C LYS A 188 3.38 8.91 8.54
N ALA A 189 2.44 9.01 9.49
CA ALA A 189 1.47 7.96 9.77
C ALA A 189 0.63 7.65 8.52
N ASN A 190 0.19 8.71 7.84
CA ASN A 190 -0.64 8.63 6.66
C ASN A 190 0.18 8.22 5.43
N GLY A 191 1.44 8.66 5.38
CA GLY A 191 2.46 8.20 4.44
C GLY A 191 2.69 6.70 4.52
N LYS A 192 2.71 6.12 5.72
CA LYS A 192 3.02 4.70 5.94
C LYS A 192 2.01 3.77 5.29
N PHE A 193 0.71 4.02 5.45
CA PHE A 193 -0.34 3.22 4.81
C PHE A 193 -0.20 3.23 3.28
N LEU A 194 -0.02 4.42 2.71
CA LEU A 194 0.14 4.62 1.28
C LEU A 194 1.45 3.99 0.75
N ALA A 195 2.52 4.07 1.53
CA ALA A 195 3.82 3.52 1.21
C ALA A 195 3.87 1.99 1.19
N MET A 196 2.87 1.30 1.74
CA MET A 196 2.74 -0.16 1.63
C MET A 196 2.32 -0.58 0.22
N LEU A 197 1.39 0.12 -0.44
CA LEU A 197 0.82 -0.33 -1.71
C LEU A 197 1.26 0.49 -2.93
N LEU A 198 1.49 1.80 -2.78
CA LEU A 198 1.79 2.69 -3.91
C LEU A 198 2.99 2.26 -4.75
N PRO A 199 4.17 1.96 -4.15
CA PRO A 199 5.34 1.60 -4.95
C PRO A 199 5.09 0.40 -5.87
N PHE A 200 4.34 -0.59 -5.37
CA PHE A 200 3.94 -1.78 -6.12
C PHE A 200 3.07 -1.44 -7.33
N LEU A 201 2.04 -0.62 -7.12
CA LEU A 201 1.11 -0.22 -8.18
C LEU A 201 1.74 0.69 -9.24
N ILE A 202 2.65 1.54 -8.81
CA ILE A 202 3.43 2.36 -9.74
C ILE A 202 4.30 1.43 -10.59
N ASN A 203 5.09 0.56 -9.97
CA ASN A 203 6.01 -0.33 -10.69
C ASN A 203 5.31 -1.24 -11.70
N ILE A 204 4.17 -1.85 -11.33
CA ILE A 204 3.38 -2.68 -12.25
C ILE A 204 2.91 -1.89 -13.47
N MET A 205 2.35 -0.70 -13.25
CA MET A 205 1.80 0.15 -14.31
C MET A 205 2.89 0.71 -15.22
N LEU A 206 4.01 1.16 -14.64
CA LEU A 206 5.18 1.63 -15.39
C LEU A 206 5.73 0.53 -16.30
N PHE A 207 5.90 -0.68 -15.75
CA PHE A 207 6.45 -1.78 -16.50
C PHE A 207 5.49 -2.24 -17.60
N GLN A 208 4.19 -2.33 -17.34
CA GLN A 208 3.20 -2.68 -18.37
C GLN A 208 3.18 -1.66 -19.51
N GLY A 209 3.25 -0.36 -19.20
CA GLY A 209 3.36 0.69 -20.22
C GLY A 209 4.63 0.55 -21.07
N ALA A 210 5.77 0.30 -20.42
CA ALA A 210 7.05 0.04 -21.09
C ALA A 210 7.01 -1.22 -21.97
N MET A 211 6.36 -2.29 -21.49
CA MET A 211 6.18 -3.55 -22.19
C MET A 211 5.37 -3.34 -23.48
N GLY A 212 4.19 -2.73 -23.39
CA GLY A 212 3.33 -2.50 -24.56
C GLY A 212 4.03 -1.70 -25.66
N LEU A 213 4.71 -0.61 -25.29
CA LEU A 213 5.33 0.28 -26.27
C LEU A 213 6.70 -0.20 -26.75
N GLY A 214 7.53 -0.72 -25.85
CA GLY A 214 8.87 -1.22 -26.18
C GLY A 214 8.81 -2.43 -27.12
N MET A 215 7.88 -3.35 -26.89
CA MET A 215 7.71 -4.52 -27.76
C MET A 215 7.18 -4.11 -29.15
N ASP A 216 6.17 -3.24 -29.22
CA ASP A 216 5.56 -2.81 -30.49
C ASP A 216 6.50 -1.93 -31.34
N SER A 217 7.39 -1.15 -30.71
CA SER A 217 8.39 -0.35 -31.44
C SER A 217 9.51 -1.20 -32.06
N ILE A 218 9.85 -2.36 -31.47
CA ILE A 218 10.95 -3.22 -31.95
C ILE A 218 10.42 -4.44 -32.68
N THR A 219 9.81 -5.38 -31.97
CA THR A 219 9.28 -6.61 -32.58
C THR A 219 8.09 -6.34 -33.48
N GLY A 220 7.21 -5.39 -33.14
CA GLY A 220 6.09 -5.04 -34.01
C GLY A 220 6.54 -4.55 -35.39
N GLU A 221 7.62 -3.78 -35.44
CA GLU A 221 8.20 -3.33 -36.70
C GLU A 221 9.05 -4.39 -37.41
N LYS A 222 9.67 -5.31 -36.64
CA LYS A 222 10.37 -6.47 -37.18
C LYS A 222 9.39 -7.41 -37.89
N GLU A 223 8.27 -7.72 -37.25
CA GLU A 223 7.20 -8.60 -37.76
C GLU A 223 6.49 -8.01 -38.98
N ARG A 224 6.25 -6.69 -39.00
CA ARG A 224 5.66 -5.98 -40.16
C ARG A 224 6.64 -5.71 -41.30
N GLY A 225 7.92 -6.07 -41.15
CA GLY A 225 8.98 -5.83 -42.13
C GLY A 225 9.39 -4.35 -42.30
N THR A 226 8.79 -3.43 -41.53
CA THR A 226 9.11 -1.99 -41.59
C THR A 226 10.49 -1.68 -41.04
N LEU A 227 11.01 -2.55 -40.16
CA LEU A 227 12.38 -2.43 -39.67
C LEU A 227 13.40 -2.76 -40.77
N SER A 228 13.13 -3.78 -41.59
CA SER A 228 13.96 -4.16 -42.73
C SER A 228 14.00 -3.06 -43.80
N SER A 229 12.87 -2.41 -44.08
CA SER A 229 12.85 -1.28 -45.04
C SER A 229 13.60 -0.05 -44.52
N MET A 230 13.59 0.23 -43.21
CA MET A 230 14.40 1.29 -42.62
C MET A 230 15.90 1.00 -42.67
N LEU A 231 16.31 -0.27 -42.54
CA LEU A 231 17.72 -0.66 -42.69
C LEU A 231 18.24 -0.52 -44.14
N LEU A 232 17.35 -0.50 -45.13
CA LEU A 232 17.67 -0.25 -46.54
C LEU A 232 17.63 1.24 -46.92
N SER A 233 17.07 2.09 -46.05
CA SER A 233 17.05 3.54 -46.24
C SER A 233 18.47 4.13 -46.07
N PRO A 234 18.77 5.32 -46.66
CA PRO A 234 20.08 5.96 -46.54
C PRO A 234 20.30 6.61 -45.14
N ILE A 235 19.96 5.88 -44.08
CA ILE A 235 20.12 6.28 -42.68
C ILE A 235 21.05 5.27 -42.00
N LYS A 236 22.03 5.76 -41.24
CA LYS A 236 22.95 4.88 -40.49
C LYS A 236 22.17 4.08 -39.44
N ARG A 237 22.48 2.78 -39.30
CA ARG A 237 21.82 1.90 -38.31
C ARG A 237 21.90 2.46 -36.87
N SER A 238 23.03 3.06 -36.51
CA SER A 238 23.19 3.73 -35.22
C SER A 238 22.23 4.91 -35.04
N GLU A 239 21.97 5.70 -36.08
CA GLU A 239 21.00 6.81 -36.03
C GLU A 239 19.56 6.31 -35.83
N ILE A 240 19.22 5.12 -36.35
CA ILE A 240 17.93 4.46 -36.11
C ILE A 240 17.78 4.08 -34.63
N VAL A 241 18.80 3.43 -34.07
CA VAL A 241 18.81 2.99 -32.66
C VAL A 241 18.72 4.18 -31.72
N PHE A 242 19.59 5.18 -31.88
CA PHE A 242 19.55 6.39 -31.05
C PHE A 242 18.22 7.12 -31.21
N GLY A 243 17.67 7.19 -32.42
CA GLY A 243 16.38 7.82 -32.67
C GLY A 243 15.26 7.16 -31.88
N LYS A 244 15.19 5.82 -31.91
CA LYS A 244 14.22 5.03 -31.13
C LYS A 244 14.39 5.24 -29.64
N LEU A 245 15.61 5.10 -29.12
CA LEU A 245 15.89 5.25 -27.69
C LEU A 245 15.57 6.65 -27.16
N ILE A 246 15.89 7.70 -27.93
CA ILE A 246 15.56 9.09 -27.55
C ILE A 246 14.05 9.31 -27.60
N SER A 247 13.33 8.83 -28.63
CA SER A 247 11.88 8.95 -28.66
C SER A 247 11.21 8.23 -27.49
N LEU A 248 11.71 7.05 -27.14
CA LEU A 248 11.28 6.30 -25.97
C LEU A 248 11.54 7.10 -24.70
N GLY A 249 12.73 7.69 -24.53
CA GLY A 249 13.05 8.58 -23.40
C GLY A 249 12.09 9.76 -23.24
N ILE A 250 11.69 10.40 -24.36
CA ILE A 250 10.73 11.51 -24.33
C ILE A 250 9.34 11.03 -23.91
N LEU A 251 8.85 9.94 -24.52
CA LEU A 251 7.52 9.39 -24.23
C LEU A 251 7.44 8.92 -22.77
N THR A 252 8.47 8.24 -22.29
CA THR A 252 8.54 7.75 -20.90
C THR A 252 8.59 8.88 -19.89
N SER A 253 9.29 9.98 -20.21
CA SER A 253 9.29 11.18 -19.36
C SER A 253 7.90 11.81 -19.26
N LEU A 254 7.15 11.84 -20.36
CA LEU A 254 5.78 12.35 -20.36
C LEU A 254 4.83 11.45 -19.55
N SER A 255 4.94 10.12 -19.70
CA SER A 255 4.20 9.17 -18.85
C SER A 255 4.52 9.37 -17.36
N ALA A 256 5.79 9.56 -17.01
CA ALA A 256 6.20 9.81 -15.62
C ALA A 256 5.54 11.06 -15.02
N VAL A 257 5.42 12.17 -15.78
CA VAL A 257 4.67 13.36 -15.34
C VAL A 257 3.23 13.00 -15.01
N ILE A 258 2.55 12.33 -15.95
CA ILE A 258 1.13 12.02 -15.83
C ILE A 258 0.90 11.11 -14.62
N TYR A 259 1.73 10.10 -14.43
CA TYR A 259 1.61 9.19 -13.29
C TYR A 259 1.92 9.85 -11.96
N THR A 260 2.91 10.76 -11.90
CA THR A 260 3.16 11.58 -10.71
C THR A 260 1.88 12.33 -10.32
N VAL A 261 1.26 13.01 -11.29
CA VAL A 261 0.01 13.75 -11.06
C VAL A 261 -1.14 12.81 -10.68
N SER A 262 -1.25 11.65 -11.32
CA SER A 262 -2.28 10.66 -11.01
C SER A 262 -2.17 10.08 -9.61
N VAL A 263 -0.95 9.85 -9.12
CA VAL A 263 -0.71 9.41 -7.74
C VAL A 263 -1.11 10.50 -6.76
N VAL A 264 -0.68 11.75 -6.99
CA VAL A 264 -1.04 12.88 -6.12
C VAL A 264 -2.56 13.07 -6.04
N ILE A 265 -3.26 13.03 -7.17
CA ILE A 265 -4.73 13.13 -7.21
C ILE A 265 -5.39 11.89 -6.61
N GLY A 266 -4.86 10.69 -6.88
CA GLY A 266 -5.39 9.42 -6.38
C GLY A 266 -5.37 9.35 -4.85
N ILE A 267 -4.26 9.77 -4.23
CA ILE A 267 -4.12 9.88 -2.78
C ILE A 267 -5.19 10.81 -2.19
N GLN A 268 -5.40 11.98 -2.77
CA GLN A 268 -6.43 12.92 -2.31
C GLN A 268 -7.85 12.35 -2.39
N ARG A 269 -8.09 11.43 -3.33
CA ARG A 269 -9.39 10.75 -3.51
C ARG A 269 -9.58 9.52 -2.63
N LEU A 270 -8.54 9.04 -1.96
CA LEU A 270 -8.68 8.07 -0.87
C LEU A 270 -9.38 8.71 0.35
N GLY A 271 -9.50 10.05 0.34
CA GLY A 271 -10.05 10.97 1.35
C GLY A 271 -11.50 10.82 1.85
N GLY A 272 -12.10 9.62 1.92
CA GLY A 272 -13.45 9.44 2.50
C GLY A 272 -13.41 8.86 3.92
N GLY A 273 -14.09 9.51 4.89
CA GLY A 273 -14.12 9.07 6.31
C GLY A 273 -13.01 9.69 7.18
N ASP A 274 -12.85 9.21 8.43
CA ASP A 274 -11.78 9.67 9.34
C ASP A 274 -10.37 9.33 8.82
N LEU A 275 -10.20 8.20 8.11
CA LEU A 275 -9.00 7.92 7.30
C LEU A 275 -8.78 8.91 6.16
N GLY A 276 -9.82 9.61 5.73
CA GLY A 276 -9.73 10.61 4.68
C GLY A 276 -9.11 11.93 5.13
N ALA A 277 -9.35 12.31 6.39
CA ALA A 277 -8.66 13.44 7.02
C ALA A 277 -7.16 13.14 7.21
N MET A 278 -6.86 11.87 7.53
CA MET A 278 -5.51 11.32 7.53
C MET A 278 -4.85 11.36 6.12
N ALA A 279 -5.55 11.06 5.03
CA ALA A 279 -4.94 11.04 3.68
C ALA A 279 -4.47 12.40 3.10
N SER A 280 -4.49 13.50 3.87
CA SER A 280 -4.04 14.84 3.46
C SER A 280 -2.51 15.00 3.39
N ILE A 281 -1.81 14.07 2.73
CA ILE A 281 -0.36 14.21 2.49
C ILE A 281 -0.10 15.44 1.62
N LYS A 282 0.56 16.43 2.22
CA LYS A 282 1.11 17.59 1.50
C LYS A 282 2.53 17.27 1.05
N PHE A 283 2.69 16.97 -0.24
CA PHE A 283 4.01 16.83 -0.83
C PHE A 283 4.73 18.18 -0.89
N THR A 284 5.95 18.23 -0.38
CA THR A 284 6.84 19.36 -0.60
C THR A 284 7.24 19.44 -2.09
N PRO A 285 7.58 20.62 -2.61
CA PRO A 285 8.09 20.75 -3.98
C PRO A 285 9.30 19.84 -4.26
N ILE A 286 10.14 19.62 -3.24
CA ILE A 286 11.32 18.73 -3.33
C ILE A 286 10.89 17.27 -3.53
N GLN A 287 9.91 16.78 -2.75
CA GLN A 287 9.40 15.41 -2.91
C GLN A 287 8.76 15.18 -4.28
N ILE A 288 8.06 16.18 -4.83
CA ILE A 288 7.49 16.10 -6.19
C ILE A 288 8.62 15.94 -7.22
N ILE A 289 9.70 16.72 -7.09
CA ILE A 289 10.86 16.63 -7.99
C ILE A 289 11.58 15.28 -7.84
N GLN A 290 11.77 14.80 -6.61
CA GLN A 290 12.38 13.50 -6.33
C GLN A 290 11.54 12.35 -6.92
N LEU A 291 10.23 12.38 -6.72
CA LEU A 291 9.31 11.40 -7.26
C LEU A 291 9.37 11.40 -8.80
N PHE A 292 9.30 12.59 -9.40
CA PHE A 292 9.37 12.74 -10.84
C PHE A 292 10.69 12.19 -11.43
N ALA A 293 11.83 12.56 -10.85
CA ALA A 293 13.14 12.09 -11.28
C ALA A 293 13.28 10.57 -11.14
N LEU A 294 12.80 10.01 -10.03
CA LEU A 294 12.80 8.57 -9.79
C LEU A 294 11.95 7.83 -10.84
N LEU A 295 10.75 8.32 -11.13
CA LEU A 295 9.86 7.71 -12.13
C LEU A 295 10.47 7.77 -13.53
N ILE A 296 11.07 8.89 -13.94
CA ILE A 296 11.76 8.98 -15.25
C ILE A 296 12.80 7.88 -15.40
N VAL A 297 13.68 7.72 -14.41
CA VAL A 297 14.79 6.77 -14.50
C VAL A 297 14.29 5.33 -14.44
N LEU A 298 13.26 5.05 -13.63
CA LEU A 298 12.60 3.74 -13.62
C LEU A 298 11.98 3.37 -14.96
N VAL A 299 11.19 4.26 -15.55
CA VAL A 299 10.56 3.97 -16.84
C VAL A 299 11.63 3.78 -17.93
N TYR A 300 12.68 4.59 -17.91
CA TYR A 300 13.79 4.42 -18.84
C TYR A 300 14.51 3.07 -18.68
N LEU A 301 14.72 2.62 -17.44
CA LEU A 301 15.25 1.29 -17.14
C LEU A 301 14.33 0.19 -17.70
N TYR A 302 13.02 0.27 -17.43
CA TYR A 302 12.05 -0.72 -17.90
C TYR A 302 11.97 -0.78 -19.42
N VAL A 303 11.95 0.36 -20.11
CA VAL A 303 11.97 0.37 -21.57
C VAL A 303 13.28 -0.20 -22.11
N SER A 304 14.42 0.10 -21.49
CA SER A 304 15.71 -0.46 -21.92
C SER A 304 15.75 -1.98 -21.75
N LEU A 305 15.22 -2.49 -20.65
CA LEU A 305 15.11 -3.93 -20.40
C LEU A 305 14.17 -4.62 -21.40
N VAL A 306 12.98 -4.08 -21.60
CA VAL A 306 12.01 -4.58 -22.58
C VAL A 306 12.63 -4.56 -23.98
N ALA A 307 13.31 -3.46 -24.33
CA ALA A 307 13.97 -3.33 -25.62
C ALA A 307 15.04 -4.40 -25.82
N LEU A 308 15.87 -4.66 -24.80
CA LEU A 308 16.90 -5.69 -24.87
C LEU A 308 16.30 -7.06 -25.20
N VAL A 309 15.23 -7.44 -24.52
CA VAL A 309 14.55 -8.72 -24.74
C VAL A 309 13.85 -8.75 -26.11
N ALA A 310 13.15 -7.67 -26.47
CA ALA A 310 12.42 -7.55 -27.72
C ALA A 310 13.32 -7.63 -28.95
N VAL A 311 14.57 -7.16 -28.88
CA VAL A 311 15.52 -7.25 -30.02
C VAL A 311 15.78 -8.71 -30.43
N TYR A 312 15.82 -9.64 -29.47
CA TYR A 312 16.09 -11.05 -29.72
C TYR A 312 14.85 -11.85 -30.16
N ALA A 313 13.65 -11.34 -29.91
CA ALA A 313 12.42 -11.99 -30.33
C ALA A 313 12.14 -11.81 -31.83
N ARG A 314 11.41 -12.76 -32.43
CA ARG A 314 10.98 -12.68 -33.83
C ARG A 314 9.58 -12.09 -33.97
N THR A 315 8.69 -12.44 -33.05
CA THR A 315 7.28 -12.00 -33.05
C THR A 315 6.93 -11.23 -31.79
N GLN A 316 5.85 -10.45 -31.82
CA GLN A 316 5.33 -9.80 -30.60
C GLN A 316 4.96 -10.82 -29.50
N LYS A 317 4.47 -12.00 -29.89
CA LYS A 317 4.08 -13.06 -28.96
C LYS A 317 5.28 -13.68 -28.24
N GLU A 318 6.39 -13.88 -28.96
CA GLU A 318 7.65 -14.32 -28.36
C GLU A 318 8.22 -13.27 -27.42
N ALA A 319 8.25 -11.99 -27.84
CA ALA A 319 8.72 -10.89 -26.99
C ALA A 319 7.94 -10.83 -25.69
N GLY A 320 6.60 -10.94 -25.76
CA GLY A 320 5.75 -10.97 -24.57
C GLY A 320 6.09 -12.12 -23.62
N SER A 321 6.34 -13.30 -24.17
CA SER A 321 6.72 -14.49 -23.38
C SER A 321 8.09 -14.30 -22.70
N TYR A 322 9.05 -13.66 -23.36
CA TYR A 322 10.38 -13.41 -22.81
C TYR A 322 10.44 -12.24 -21.83
N VAL A 323 9.57 -11.25 -21.98
CA VAL A 323 9.48 -10.11 -21.06
C VAL A 323 8.75 -10.49 -19.76
N THR A 324 7.86 -11.49 -19.79
CA THR A 324 7.08 -11.91 -18.61
C THR A 324 7.94 -12.31 -17.39
N PRO A 325 9.01 -13.12 -17.49
CA PRO A 325 9.87 -13.42 -16.34
C PRO A 325 10.51 -12.17 -15.73
N LEU A 326 10.92 -11.22 -16.57
CA LEU A 326 11.48 -9.95 -16.12
C LEU A 326 10.43 -9.11 -15.39
N TYR A 327 9.19 -9.07 -15.91
CA TYR A 327 8.07 -8.44 -15.24
C TYR A 327 7.86 -9.04 -13.85
N ILE A 328 7.85 -10.38 -13.72
CA ILE A 328 7.73 -11.05 -12.42
C ILE A 328 8.85 -10.64 -11.46
N LEU A 329 10.11 -10.54 -11.92
CA LEU A 329 11.21 -10.08 -11.06
C LEU A 329 11.01 -8.64 -10.57
N VAL A 330 10.51 -7.76 -11.44
CA VAL A 330 10.20 -6.37 -11.07
C VAL A 330 9.08 -6.31 -10.03
N MET A 331 8.05 -7.13 -10.24
CA MET A 331 6.93 -7.25 -9.31
C MET A 331 7.38 -7.79 -7.96
N LEU A 332 8.18 -8.85 -7.93
CA LEU A 332 8.73 -9.40 -6.69
C LEU A 332 9.54 -8.36 -5.93
N GLY A 333 10.43 -7.61 -6.61
CA GLY A 333 11.16 -6.52 -5.98
C GLY A 333 10.23 -5.51 -5.30
N SER A 334 9.15 -5.12 -5.97
CA SER A 334 8.22 -4.15 -5.39
C SER A 334 7.25 -4.74 -4.36
N ILE A 335 6.94 -6.03 -4.39
CA ILE A 335 6.12 -6.69 -3.35
C ILE A 335 6.92 -6.82 -2.05
N LEU A 336 8.22 -7.09 -2.14
CA LEU A 336 9.09 -7.21 -0.96
C LEU A 336 9.08 -5.94 -0.10
N THR A 337 8.82 -4.77 -0.68
CA THR A 337 8.70 -3.53 0.10
C THR A 337 7.42 -3.44 0.93
N MET A 338 6.36 -4.17 0.55
CA MET A 338 5.11 -4.24 1.33
C MET A 338 5.32 -4.92 2.68
N PHE A 339 6.22 -5.91 2.71
CA PHE A 339 6.51 -6.72 3.91
C PHE A 339 7.66 -6.15 4.74
N SER A 340 8.53 -5.32 4.15
CA SER A 340 9.52 -4.59 4.93
C SER A 340 8.84 -3.45 5.66
N SER A 341 8.87 -3.45 7.00
CA SER A 341 8.47 -2.28 7.77
C SER A 341 9.27 -1.06 7.33
N SER A 342 8.65 0.12 7.39
CA SER A 342 9.27 1.43 7.16
C SER A 342 10.25 1.78 8.29
N GLY A 343 11.24 0.90 8.52
CA GLY A 343 12.36 1.11 9.42
C GLY A 343 13.57 1.63 8.66
N GLU A 344 14.58 2.11 9.39
CA GLU A 344 15.79 2.67 8.81
C GLU A 344 16.58 1.58 8.05
N LYS A 345 16.40 1.54 6.74
CA LYS A 345 17.16 0.64 5.85
C LYS A 345 18.53 1.23 5.58
N GLY A 346 19.56 0.39 5.64
CA GLY A 346 20.91 0.74 5.23
C GLY A 346 20.96 1.20 3.77
N ILE A 347 21.95 2.02 3.44
CA ILE A 347 22.10 2.64 2.12
C ILE A 347 22.31 1.61 1.00
N GLU A 348 22.80 0.42 1.35
CA GLU A 348 23.03 -0.71 0.45
C GLU A 348 21.76 -1.19 -0.27
N TYR A 349 20.60 -1.14 0.40
CA TYR A 349 19.34 -1.55 -0.21
C TYR A 349 18.90 -0.61 -1.36
N TYR A 350 19.33 0.65 -1.32
CA TYR A 350 19.07 1.64 -2.37
C TYR A 350 19.99 1.46 -3.60
N ALA A 351 20.99 0.56 -3.51
CA ALA A 351 21.84 0.20 -4.65
C ALA A 351 21.33 -1.02 -5.42
N ILE A 352 20.39 -1.80 -4.87
CA ILE A 352 19.82 -3.00 -5.51
C ILE A 352 18.81 -2.54 -6.58
N PRO A 353 19.11 -2.66 -7.88
CA PRO A 353 18.23 -2.12 -8.91
C PRO A 353 16.85 -2.76 -8.85
N VAL A 354 15.83 -1.99 -9.26
CA VAL A 354 14.41 -2.36 -9.23
C VAL A 354 13.82 -2.39 -7.80
N TYR A 355 14.50 -3.05 -6.85
CA TYR A 355 14.11 -3.01 -5.43
C TYR A 355 14.26 -1.61 -4.84
N ASN A 356 15.37 -0.94 -5.15
CA ASN A 356 15.68 0.40 -4.68
C ASN A 356 14.65 1.46 -5.10
N GLY A 357 14.09 1.36 -6.31
CA GLY A 357 13.04 2.26 -6.77
C GLY A 357 11.78 2.14 -5.92
N ALA A 358 11.41 0.91 -5.55
CA ALA A 358 10.27 0.66 -4.66
C ALA A 358 10.51 1.21 -3.24
N ILE A 359 11.70 0.97 -2.66
CA ILE A 359 12.03 1.49 -1.32
C ILE A 359 12.11 3.02 -1.34
N ALA A 360 12.76 3.62 -2.33
CA ALA A 360 12.88 5.07 -2.39
C ALA A 360 11.51 5.74 -2.55
N MET A 361 10.56 5.13 -3.27
CA MET A 361 9.17 5.58 -3.28
C MET A 361 8.51 5.42 -1.90
N GLN A 362 8.72 4.29 -1.21
CA GLN A 362 8.21 4.07 0.15
C GLN A 362 8.70 5.17 1.10
N ASP A 363 10.01 5.41 1.18
CA ASP A 363 10.61 6.45 2.02
C ASP A 363 10.18 7.86 1.61
N LEU A 364 9.94 8.11 0.32
CA LEU A 364 9.48 9.42 -0.15
C LEU A 364 8.08 9.74 0.38
N LEU A 365 7.20 8.75 0.36
CA LEU A 365 5.81 8.85 0.84
C LEU A 365 5.73 9.02 2.35
N VAL A 366 6.63 8.38 3.11
CA VAL A 366 6.76 8.55 4.56
C VAL A 366 7.58 9.80 4.92
N GLY A 367 8.20 10.49 3.95
CA GLY A 367 9.00 11.69 4.23
C GLY A 367 10.38 11.43 4.85
N GLU A 368 10.94 10.23 4.65
CA GLU A 368 12.22 9.79 5.21
C GLU A 368 13.32 9.61 4.14
N LEU A 369 13.01 9.93 2.88
CA LEU A 369 13.96 9.83 1.78
C LEU A 369 15.02 10.94 1.87
N THR A 370 16.19 10.58 2.38
CA THR A 370 17.35 11.47 2.38
C THR A 370 17.94 11.67 0.98
N MET A 371 18.62 12.78 0.75
CA MET A 371 19.29 13.06 -0.54
C MET A 371 20.35 12.03 -0.91
N ALA A 372 21.01 11.42 0.09
CA ALA A 372 21.98 10.34 -0.14
C ALA A 372 21.29 9.07 -0.66
N LYS A 373 20.22 8.61 0.01
CA LYS A 373 19.40 7.47 -0.42
C LYS A 373 18.82 7.68 -1.81
N PHE A 374 18.29 8.88 -2.07
CA PHE A 374 17.79 9.29 -3.39
C PHE A 374 18.88 9.25 -4.46
N GLY A 375 20.06 9.84 -4.19
CA GLY A 375 21.17 9.89 -5.11
C GLY A 375 21.71 8.49 -5.47
N VAL A 376 21.83 7.60 -4.48
CA VAL A 376 22.24 6.20 -4.71
C VAL A 376 21.20 5.44 -5.54
N THR A 377 19.90 5.66 -5.27
CA THR A 377 18.82 5.04 -6.04
C THR A 377 18.85 5.47 -7.50
N VAL A 378 18.84 6.78 -7.74
CA VAL A 378 18.84 7.34 -9.10
C VAL A 378 20.13 6.97 -9.83
N GLY A 379 21.28 7.04 -9.15
CA GLY A 379 22.57 6.70 -9.72
C GLY A 379 22.67 5.23 -10.13
N SER A 380 22.24 4.30 -9.28
CA SER A 380 22.26 2.86 -9.58
C SER A 380 21.28 2.49 -10.68
N LEU A 381 20.06 3.04 -10.68
CA LEU A 381 19.08 2.83 -11.76
C LEU A 381 19.58 3.41 -13.10
N ALA A 382 20.13 4.62 -13.09
CA ALA A 382 20.66 5.26 -14.29
C ALA A 382 21.87 4.51 -14.85
N LEU A 383 22.77 4.05 -13.99
CA LEU A 383 23.93 3.25 -14.37
C LEU A 383 23.50 1.92 -15.00
N LEU A 384 22.55 1.20 -14.38
CA LEU A 384 22.03 -0.04 -14.94
C LEU A 384 21.32 0.21 -16.28
N ALA A 385 20.49 1.25 -16.38
CA ALA A 385 19.81 1.60 -17.61
C ALA A 385 20.82 1.90 -18.73
N PHE A 386 21.86 2.69 -18.46
CA PHE A 386 22.93 2.99 -19.41
C PHE A 386 23.68 1.74 -19.90
N LEU A 387 24.00 0.81 -18.99
CA LEU A 387 24.63 -0.46 -19.35
C LEU A 387 23.73 -1.28 -20.28
N ILE A 388 22.43 -1.39 -19.96
CA ILE A 388 21.45 -2.11 -20.78
C ILE A 388 21.28 -1.43 -22.14
N THR A 389 21.16 -0.10 -22.18
CA THR A 389 21.07 0.64 -23.44
C THR A 389 22.29 0.41 -24.34
N THR A 390 23.48 0.28 -23.74
CA THR A 390 24.71 -0.07 -24.48
C THR A 390 24.61 -1.49 -25.05
N LEU A 391 24.08 -2.45 -24.29
CA LEU A 391 23.83 -3.81 -24.78
C LEU A 391 22.78 -3.85 -25.91
N VAL A 392 21.68 -3.10 -25.77
CA VAL A 392 20.67 -2.93 -26.81
C VAL A 392 21.31 -2.39 -28.09
N THR A 393 22.13 -1.36 -27.98
CA THR A 393 22.81 -0.74 -29.13
C THR A 393 23.75 -1.72 -29.83
N ARG A 394 24.49 -2.52 -29.06
CA ARG A 394 25.34 -3.60 -29.61
C ARG A 394 24.51 -4.69 -30.29
N ALA A 395 23.38 -5.09 -29.70
CA ALA A 395 22.49 -6.10 -30.26
C ALA A 395 21.87 -5.63 -31.59
N PHE A 396 21.42 -4.37 -31.68
CA PHE A 396 20.89 -3.79 -32.91
C PHE A 396 21.93 -3.66 -34.04
N ASN A 397 23.20 -3.45 -33.71
CA ASN A 397 24.27 -3.39 -34.70
C ASN A 397 24.66 -4.79 -35.22
N SER A 398 24.26 -5.87 -34.53
CA SER A 398 24.55 -7.24 -34.94
C SER A 398 23.58 -7.71 -36.02
N GLU A 399 24.09 -7.95 -37.22
CA GLU A 399 23.30 -8.47 -38.34
C GLU A 399 22.65 -9.81 -38.01
N ARG A 400 23.34 -10.67 -37.27
CA ARG A 400 22.79 -11.97 -36.86
C ARG A 400 21.55 -11.81 -35.98
N VAL A 401 21.48 -10.79 -35.12
CA VAL A 401 20.33 -10.59 -34.23
C VAL A 401 19.17 -9.93 -34.97
N MET A 402 19.49 -9.01 -35.88
CA MET A 402 18.49 -8.28 -36.68
C MET A 402 17.91 -9.13 -37.82
N PHE A 403 18.70 -10.01 -38.43
CA PHE A 403 18.33 -10.84 -39.58
C PHE A 403 18.14 -12.33 -39.26
N ASN A 404 18.35 -12.79 -38.02
CA ASN A 404 17.75 -14.05 -37.56
C ASN A 404 16.23 -13.83 -37.39
N ALA A 405 15.55 -13.73 -38.52
CA ALA A 405 14.10 -13.84 -38.66
C ALA A 405 13.74 -15.27 -39.05
#